data_AF-A0A4Q4WF91-F1
#
_entry.id   AF-A0A4Q4WF91-F1
#
_cell.length_a   1.000
_cell.length_b   1.000
_cell.length_c   1.000
_cell.angle_alpha   90.00
_cell.angle_beta   90.00
_cell.angle_gamma   90.00
#
_symmetry.space_group_name_H-M   'P 1'
#
loop_
_entity.id
_entity.type
_entity.pdbx_description
1 polymer ?
#
loop_
_entity_poly.entity_id
_entity_poly.type
_entity_poly.pdbx_seq_one_letter_code
_entity_poly.pdbx_strand_id
1 'polypeptide(L)'
;MLVPNISLLILGVFCAFGNGYDLSKPLKPRGPLGVTLDYSLATAWPEPRDPKDNKVFRNWVWTSHIQFKNPVSEITDRQIWQIARDAWDEVQIDREQYGISDRSKPGAMTVLAWGNEMILASSQKGTSSFTYKYKNTPVLETLELCQIVWREHGPGGGETDKQHRTEGKCGELMAAHLYYSQDATVALAQRNARVATVVEKGREVKNEDPCGDPNQVSKNRRPPP
;
A
#
# COMPACT_ATOMS: atom_id res chain seq x y z
N MET A 1 26.72 34.42 45.79
CA MET A 1 25.47 33.78 45.31
C MET A 1 25.75 33.25 43.91
N LEU A 2 25.94 31.93 43.77
CA LEU A 2 26.10 31.29 42.46
C LEU A 2 24.72 31.01 41.88
N VAL A 3 24.40 31.60 40.74
CA VAL A 3 23.21 31.24 39.96
C VAL A 3 23.57 30.03 39.11
N PRO A 4 22.91 28.86 39.24
CA PRO A 4 23.19 27.72 38.39
C PRO A 4 22.66 28.01 36.98
N ASN A 5 23.48 27.73 35.97
CA ASN A 5 23.18 27.94 34.56
C ASN A 5 22.25 26.81 34.06
N ILE A 6 20.94 26.97 34.27
CA ILE A 6 19.89 25.97 33.97
C ILE A 6 19.78 25.64 32.47
N SER A 7 20.35 26.47 31.59
CA SER A 7 20.25 26.31 30.13
C SER A 7 20.91 25.05 29.57
N LEU A 8 21.84 24.40 30.28
CA LEU A 8 22.48 23.15 29.82
C LEU A 8 21.67 21.88 30.12
N LEU A 9 20.70 21.93 31.04
CA LEU A 9 19.85 20.78 31.38
C LEU A 9 18.68 20.59 30.39
N ILE A 10 18.31 21.62 29.64
CA ILE A 10 17.21 21.55 28.66
C ILE A 10 17.71 21.01 27.30
N LEU A 11 19.00 21.15 26.98
CA LEU A 11 19.58 20.60 25.74
C LEU A 11 19.78 19.07 25.78
N GLY A 12 19.81 18.46 26.97
CA GLY A 12 20.01 17.02 27.14
C GLY A 12 18.75 16.16 26.95
N VAL A 13 17.55 16.74 27.01
CA VAL A 13 16.28 15.97 26.98
C VAL A 13 15.73 15.81 25.55
N PHE A 14 16.15 16.63 24.59
CA PHE A 14 15.67 16.53 23.20
C PHE A 14 16.39 15.49 22.33
N CYS A 15 17.44 14.83 22.83
CA CYS A 15 18.14 13.78 22.08
C CYS A 15 17.62 12.36 22.36
N ALA A 16 16.67 12.17 23.29
CA ALA A 16 16.24 10.84 23.74
C ALA A 16 15.02 10.25 23.01
N PHE A 17 14.40 10.97 22.06
CA PHE A 17 13.21 10.49 21.34
C PHE A 17 13.48 10.09 19.88
N GLY A 18 14.73 9.74 19.56
CA GLY A 18 15.06 9.01 18.35
C GLY A 18 14.85 7.51 18.54
N ASN A 19 13.66 7.06 18.96
CA ASN A 19 13.35 5.64 18.93
C ASN A 19 13.25 5.24 17.45
N GLY A 20 14.33 4.69 16.92
CA GLY A 20 14.27 4.01 15.63
C GLY A 20 13.29 2.85 15.70
N TYR A 21 12.79 2.43 14.54
CA TYR A 21 11.91 1.26 14.47
C TYR A 21 12.68 -0.03 14.83
N ASP A 22 11.98 -1.03 15.33
CA ASP A 22 12.54 -2.37 15.66
C ASP A 22 11.97 -3.43 14.72
N LEU A 23 12.75 -3.83 13.72
CA LEU A 23 12.42 -4.95 12.84
C LEU A 23 13.18 -6.22 13.22
N SER A 24 13.63 -6.40 14.46
CA SER A 24 14.39 -7.60 14.86
C SER A 24 13.61 -8.90 14.68
N LYS A 25 12.27 -8.83 14.72
CA LYS A 25 11.35 -9.94 14.48
C LYS A 25 10.04 -9.42 13.90
N PRO A 26 9.32 -10.25 13.11
CA PRO A 26 7.95 -9.94 12.76
C PRO A 26 7.07 -9.95 14.01
N LEU A 27 6.19 -8.97 14.11
CA LEU A 27 5.20 -8.81 15.16
C LEU A 27 3.84 -9.29 14.66
N LYS A 28 3.00 -9.76 15.59
CA LYS A 28 1.64 -10.18 15.25
C LYS A 28 0.73 -8.97 15.07
N PRO A 29 -0.17 -8.96 14.07
CA PRO A 29 -1.19 -7.92 13.94
C PRO A 29 -2.07 -7.89 15.18
N ARG A 30 -2.56 -6.69 15.51
CA ARG A 30 -3.43 -6.46 16.69
C ARG A 30 -4.91 -6.35 16.36
N GLY A 31 -5.24 -5.98 15.12
CA GLY A 31 -6.62 -5.79 14.71
C GLY A 31 -7.26 -7.05 14.11
N PRO A 32 -8.60 -7.10 14.07
CA PRO A 32 -9.36 -8.25 13.60
C PRO A 32 -9.17 -8.58 12.11
N LEU A 33 -8.78 -7.61 11.28
CA LEU A 33 -8.50 -7.82 9.86
C LEU A 33 -7.10 -8.36 9.61
N GLY A 34 -6.26 -8.44 10.65
CA GLY A 34 -4.93 -9.04 10.56
C GLY A 34 -3.94 -8.23 9.73
N VAL A 35 -4.18 -6.94 9.54
CA VAL A 35 -3.27 -6.07 8.77
C VAL A 35 -1.95 -5.93 9.50
N THR A 36 -0.86 -6.30 8.83
CA THR A 36 0.50 -6.21 9.38
C THR A 36 1.49 -5.76 8.33
N LEU A 37 2.64 -5.24 8.78
CA LEU A 37 3.76 -4.92 7.93
C LEU A 37 4.16 -6.11 7.04
N ASP A 38 4.28 -5.88 5.73
CA ASP A 38 4.96 -6.79 4.83
C ASP A 38 6.46 -6.81 5.18
N TYR A 39 6.78 -7.72 6.09
CA TYR A 39 8.09 -7.80 6.71
C TYR A 39 9.18 -8.14 5.70
N SER A 40 8.87 -9.00 4.72
CA SER A 40 9.79 -9.38 3.64
C SER A 40 10.12 -8.17 2.77
N LEU A 41 9.12 -7.36 2.39
CA LEU A 41 9.36 -6.13 1.66
C LEU A 41 10.15 -5.11 2.49
N ALA A 42 9.88 -5.00 3.80
CA ALA A 42 10.61 -4.07 4.66
C ALA A 42 12.08 -4.44 4.90
N THR A 43 12.43 -5.73 4.86
CA THR A 43 13.76 -6.25 5.23
C THR A 43 14.59 -6.75 4.06
N ALA A 44 13.96 -7.22 2.98
CA ALA A 44 14.63 -7.85 1.86
C ALA A 44 14.59 -7.04 0.55
N TRP A 45 13.80 -5.97 0.48
CA TRP A 45 13.59 -5.21 -0.75
C TRP A 45 14.24 -3.80 -0.74
N PRO A 46 14.90 -3.36 -1.85
CA PRO A 46 15.20 -4.12 -3.07
C PRO A 46 16.35 -5.11 -2.93
N GLU A 47 17.12 -4.98 -1.86
CA GLU A 47 18.20 -5.88 -1.49
C GLU A 47 18.09 -6.15 0.02
N PRO A 48 18.55 -7.33 0.51
CA PRO A 48 18.57 -7.64 1.92
C PRO A 48 19.27 -6.58 2.76
N ARG A 49 18.63 -6.17 3.85
CA ARG A 49 19.18 -5.23 4.83
C ARG A 49 19.06 -5.79 6.22
N ASP A 50 20.06 -5.53 7.05
CA ASP A 50 20.01 -5.90 8.47
C ASP A 50 18.77 -5.29 9.13
N PRO A 51 17.82 -6.08 9.65
CA PRO A 51 16.63 -5.55 10.30
C PRO A 51 16.93 -4.70 11.55
N LYS A 52 18.12 -4.82 12.14
CA LYS A 52 18.58 -4.00 13.27
C LYS A 52 19.09 -2.63 12.85
N ASP A 53 19.41 -2.43 11.57
CA ASP A 53 19.82 -1.13 11.06
C ASP A 53 18.59 -0.23 10.88
N ASN A 54 18.41 0.71 11.81
CA ASN A 54 17.30 1.65 11.78
C ASN A 54 17.64 2.96 11.04
N LYS A 55 18.84 3.08 10.45
CA LYS A 55 19.30 4.27 9.71
C LYS A 55 19.07 4.15 8.20
N VAL A 56 18.80 2.95 7.70
CA VAL A 56 18.54 2.72 6.27
C VAL A 56 17.11 3.13 5.87
N PHE A 57 16.99 3.70 4.67
CA PHE A 57 15.69 3.99 4.06
C PHE A 57 15.02 2.70 3.60
N ARG A 58 13.88 2.35 4.17
CA ARG A 58 13.11 1.15 3.81
C ARG A 58 11.90 1.47 2.95
N ASN A 59 11.33 0.41 2.40
CA ASN A 59 10.03 0.44 1.77
C ASN A 59 9.02 -0.16 2.74
N TRP A 60 7.83 0.42 2.79
CA TRP A 60 6.80 0.07 3.75
C TRP A 60 5.51 -0.21 3.01
N VAL A 61 4.94 -1.38 3.27
CA VAL A 61 3.63 -1.81 2.82
C VAL A 61 3.02 -2.58 3.97
N TRP A 62 1.73 -2.37 4.23
CA TRP A 62 0.97 -3.19 5.17
C TRP A 62 -0.05 -3.99 4.40
N THR A 63 -0.17 -5.27 4.76
CA THR A 63 -0.92 -6.25 3.99
C THR A 63 -1.71 -7.19 4.90
N SER A 64 -2.80 -7.74 4.37
CA SER A 64 -3.49 -8.89 4.94
C SER A 64 -4.15 -9.69 3.82
N HIS A 65 -4.39 -10.96 4.06
CA HIS A 65 -5.20 -11.82 3.20
C HIS A 65 -6.23 -12.54 4.07
N ILE A 66 -7.50 -12.30 3.75
CA ILE A 66 -8.64 -12.77 4.53
C ILE A 66 -9.46 -13.71 3.64
N GLN A 67 -9.80 -14.87 4.19
CA GLN A 67 -10.73 -15.80 3.57
C GLN A 67 -12.03 -15.85 4.39
N PHE A 68 -13.15 -15.63 3.72
CA PHE A 68 -14.49 -15.66 4.28
C PHE A 68 -15.13 -17.03 4.06
N LYS A 69 -16.04 -17.40 4.98
CA LYS A 69 -16.89 -18.58 4.80
C LYS A 69 -17.88 -18.38 3.65
N ASN A 70 -18.47 -17.19 3.59
CA ASN A 70 -19.44 -16.82 2.56
C ASN A 70 -18.76 -16.07 1.41
N PRO A 71 -19.33 -16.13 0.20
CA PRO A 71 -18.78 -15.41 -0.93
C PRO A 71 -18.83 -13.90 -0.69
N VAL A 72 -17.82 -13.22 -1.19
CA VAL A 72 -17.70 -11.77 -1.23
C VAL A 72 -18.95 -11.15 -1.84
N SER A 73 -19.62 -11.79 -2.81
CA SER A 73 -20.88 -11.27 -3.41
C SER A 73 -22.00 -10.97 -2.41
N GLU A 74 -21.98 -11.56 -1.21
CA GLU A 74 -22.93 -11.25 -0.12
C GLU A 74 -22.53 -9.99 0.69
N ILE A 75 -21.30 -9.51 0.53
CA ILE A 75 -20.78 -8.29 1.14
C ILE A 75 -21.15 -7.09 0.27
N THR A 76 -21.86 -6.13 0.84
CA THR A 76 -22.25 -4.88 0.14
C THR A 76 -21.03 -3.99 -0.09
N ASP A 77 -21.10 -3.12 -1.10
CA ASP A 77 -20.01 -2.17 -1.38
C ASP A 77 -19.74 -1.23 -0.19
N ARG A 78 -20.77 -0.85 0.58
CA ARG A 78 -20.60 -0.08 1.82
C ARG A 78 -19.77 -0.83 2.86
N GLN A 79 -19.99 -2.14 3.00
CA GLN A 79 -19.19 -2.96 3.92
C GLN A 79 -17.74 -3.08 3.43
N ILE A 80 -17.50 -3.21 2.12
CA ILE A 80 -16.14 -3.19 1.56
C ILE A 80 -15.44 -1.86 1.88
N TRP A 81 -16.14 -0.74 1.72
CA TRP A 81 -15.62 0.58 2.08
C TRP A 81 -15.30 0.70 3.58
N GLN A 82 -16.15 0.14 4.44
CA GLN A 82 -15.89 0.09 5.88
C GLN A 82 -14.67 -0.77 6.20
N ILE A 83 -14.52 -1.93 5.56
CA ILE A 83 -13.33 -2.79 5.74
C ILE A 83 -12.06 -2.04 5.32
N ALA A 84 -12.08 -1.29 4.22
CA ALA A 84 -10.93 -0.48 3.81
C ALA A 84 -10.56 0.59 4.85
N ARG A 85 -11.56 1.20 5.51
CA ARG A 85 -11.36 2.15 6.63
C ARG A 85 -10.78 1.48 7.86
N ASP A 86 -11.38 0.39 8.31
CA ASP A 86 -10.92 -0.34 9.48
C ASP A 86 -9.49 -0.86 9.27
N ALA A 87 -9.20 -1.32 8.06
CA ALA A 87 -7.86 -1.75 7.66
C ALA A 87 -6.84 -0.61 7.69
N TRP A 88 -7.23 0.60 7.28
CA TRP A 88 -6.39 1.79 7.37
C TRP A 88 -6.05 2.13 8.83
N ASP A 89 -7.00 1.97 9.75
CA ASP A 89 -6.76 2.20 11.17
C ASP A 89 -5.81 1.14 11.76
N GLU A 90 -5.92 -0.12 11.34
CA GLU A 90 -4.98 -1.19 11.73
C GLU A 90 -3.55 -0.93 11.26
N VAL A 91 -3.36 -0.32 10.08
CA VAL A 91 -2.01 0.11 9.63
C VAL A 91 -1.36 1.02 10.65
N GLN A 92 -2.10 1.95 11.25
CA GLN A 92 -1.55 2.89 12.23
C GLN A 92 -1.11 2.16 13.50
N ILE A 93 -1.96 1.24 13.98
CA ILE A 93 -1.70 0.44 15.17
C ILE A 93 -0.45 -0.44 14.97
N ASP A 94 -0.35 -1.14 13.85
CA ASP A 94 0.79 -2.00 13.54
C ASP A 94 2.07 -1.17 13.30
N ARG A 95 1.99 -0.05 12.56
CA ARG A 95 3.12 0.88 12.39
C ARG A 95 3.69 1.33 13.73
N GLU A 96 2.84 1.74 14.66
CA GLU A 96 3.23 2.20 15.99
C GLU A 96 3.84 1.07 16.83
N GLN A 97 3.36 -0.15 16.66
CA GLN A 97 3.91 -1.33 17.35
C GLN A 97 5.38 -1.57 16.98
N TYR A 98 5.79 -1.27 15.75
CA TYR A 98 7.18 -1.33 15.30
C TYR A 98 7.99 -0.06 15.64
N GLY A 99 7.38 1.00 16.20
CA GLY A 99 8.04 2.29 16.39
C GLY A 99 8.34 3.03 15.08
N ILE A 100 7.66 2.68 13.99
CA ILE A 100 7.86 3.31 12.68
C ILE A 100 7.22 4.70 12.70
N SER A 101 7.98 5.73 12.32
CA SER A 101 7.50 7.12 12.37
C SER A 101 6.31 7.39 11.44
N ASP A 102 5.49 8.39 11.78
CA ASP A 102 4.36 8.84 10.94
C ASP A 102 4.80 9.31 9.53
N ARG A 103 6.06 9.74 9.36
CA ARG A 103 6.62 10.08 8.03
C ARG A 103 6.68 8.87 7.08
N SER A 104 6.71 7.67 7.63
CA SER A 104 6.73 6.39 6.90
C SER A 104 5.32 5.80 6.70
N LYS A 105 4.27 6.50 7.16
CA LYS A 105 2.88 6.12 6.93
C LYS A 105 2.56 6.09 5.43
N PRO A 106 1.81 5.08 4.94
CA PRO A 106 1.32 5.06 3.56
C PRO A 106 0.25 6.15 3.37
N GLY A 107 -0.13 6.46 2.13
CA GLY A 107 -1.17 7.48 1.84
C GLY A 107 -2.56 6.91 1.57
N ALA A 108 -2.63 5.60 1.30
CA ALA A 108 -3.85 4.90 0.94
C ALA A 108 -3.86 3.45 1.44
N MET A 109 -5.06 2.89 1.64
CA MET A 109 -5.32 1.48 1.90
C MET A 109 -6.35 0.97 0.90
N THR A 110 -6.06 -0.17 0.29
CA THR A 110 -6.88 -0.77 -0.76
C THR A 110 -7.36 -2.16 -0.34
N VAL A 111 -8.62 -2.42 -0.65
CA VAL A 111 -9.26 -3.73 -0.62
C VAL A 111 -9.36 -4.25 -2.06
N LEU A 112 -8.93 -5.48 -2.29
CA LEU A 112 -9.19 -6.26 -3.50
C LEU A 112 -9.95 -7.53 -3.09
N ALA A 113 -11.18 -7.71 -3.55
CA ALA A 113 -12.06 -8.78 -3.09
C ALA A 113 -12.62 -9.59 -4.26
N TRP A 114 -12.57 -10.92 -4.18
CA TRP A 114 -13.06 -11.84 -5.20
C TRP A 114 -13.48 -13.17 -4.57
N GLY A 115 -14.39 -13.91 -5.19
CA GLY A 115 -14.79 -15.24 -4.70
C GLY A 115 -15.17 -15.21 -3.22
N ASN A 116 -14.37 -15.84 -2.36
CA ASN A 116 -14.51 -15.85 -0.90
C ASN A 116 -13.32 -15.18 -0.19
N GLU A 117 -12.56 -14.36 -0.89
CA GLU A 117 -11.26 -13.87 -0.44
C GLU A 117 -11.12 -12.36 -0.61
N MET A 118 -10.24 -11.79 0.20
CA MET A 118 -9.91 -10.38 0.17
C MET A 118 -8.46 -10.16 0.51
N ILE A 119 -7.76 -9.40 -0.33
CA ILE A 119 -6.46 -8.82 -0.02
C ILE A 119 -6.68 -7.39 0.46
N LEU A 120 -6.01 -7.06 1.54
CA LEU A 120 -5.84 -5.71 2.04
C LEU A 120 -4.40 -5.30 1.77
N ALA A 121 -4.17 -4.16 1.12
CA ALA A 121 -2.82 -3.68 0.84
C ALA A 121 -2.75 -2.16 0.89
N SER A 122 -1.78 -1.62 1.62
CA SER A 122 -1.50 -0.20 1.60
C SER A 122 -0.79 0.20 0.31
N SER A 123 -0.89 1.48 -0.04
CA SER A 123 0.10 2.10 -0.92
C SER A 123 1.52 1.92 -0.36
N GLN A 124 2.50 1.87 -1.25
CA GLN A 124 3.90 1.72 -0.85
C GLN A 124 4.48 3.08 -0.44
N LYS A 125 5.13 3.12 0.72
CA LYS A 125 6.01 4.23 1.12
C LYS A 125 7.47 3.83 0.93
N GLY A 126 8.33 4.78 0.58
CA GLY A 126 9.76 4.54 0.38
C GLY A 126 10.28 5.09 -0.95
N THR A 127 11.57 4.90 -1.19
CA THR A 127 12.27 5.49 -2.34
C THR A 127 12.16 4.66 -3.61
N SER A 128 12.12 3.33 -3.51
CA SER A 128 12.01 2.46 -4.67
C SER A 128 10.54 2.21 -5.05
N SER A 129 10.24 1.89 -6.30
CA SER A 129 8.94 1.32 -6.71
C SER A 129 9.10 -0.20 -6.77
N PHE A 130 8.36 -0.94 -5.94
CA PHE A 130 8.33 -2.41 -6.04
C PHE A 130 7.78 -2.81 -7.41
N THR A 131 6.63 -2.26 -7.76
CA THR A 131 5.90 -2.56 -8.99
C THR A 131 6.75 -2.49 -10.25
N TYR A 132 7.51 -1.41 -10.45
CA TYR A 132 8.29 -1.24 -11.68
C TYR A 132 9.64 -1.95 -11.66
N LYS A 133 10.17 -2.31 -10.49
CA LYS A 133 11.51 -2.90 -10.36
C LYS A 133 11.48 -4.40 -10.14
N TYR A 134 10.40 -4.95 -9.60
CA TYR A 134 10.23 -6.38 -9.40
C TYR A 134 9.82 -7.05 -10.73
N LYS A 135 10.73 -7.85 -11.27
CA LYS A 135 10.66 -8.37 -12.66
C LYS A 135 9.71 -9.56 -12.77
N ASN A 136 9.31 -9.84 -14.01
CA ASN A 136 8.57 -11.04 -14.42
C ASN A 136 7.25 -11.22 -13.64
N THR A 137 6.45 -10.16 -13.56
CA THR A 137 5.13 -10.22 -12.93
C THR A 137 4.03 -9.82 -13.91
N PRO A 138 2.84 -10.45 -13.82
CA PRO A 138 1.69 -10.05 -14.64
C PRO A 138 1.30 -8.58 -14.47
N VAL A 139 1.53 -8.02 -13.27
CA VAL A 139 1.27 -6.60 -12.98
C VAL A 139 2.22 -5.70 -13.76
N LEU A 140 3.52 -6.00 -13.77
CA LEU A 140 4.50 -5.22 -14.52
C LEU A 140 4.20 -5.25 -16.02
N GLU A 141 3.95 -6.44 -16.57
CA GLU A 141 3.62 -6.62 -17.99
C GLU A 141 2.39 -5.80 -18.39
N THR A 142 1.34 -5.84 -17.54
CA THR A 142 0.12 -5.04 -17.77
C THR A 142 0.42 -3.54 -17.72
N LEU A 143 1.26 -3.09 -16.78
CA LEU A 143 1.62 -1.67 -16.66
C LEU A 143 2.49 -1.18 -17.82
N GLU A 144 3.38 -2.02 -18.35
CA GLU A 144 4.16 -1.70 -19.55
C GLU A 144 3.23 -1.50 -20.75
N LEU A 145 2.23 -2.37 -20.93
CA LEU A 145 1.19 -2.19 -21.95
C LEU A 145 0.39 -0.90 -21.72
N CYS A 146 -0.03 -0.63 -20.48
CA CYS A 146 -0.72 0.62 -20.14
C CYS A 146 0.14 1.85 -20.42
N GLN A 147 1.45 1.79 -20.14
CA GLN A 147 2.37 2.90 -20.39
C GLN A 147 2.55 3.17 -21.89
N ILE A 148 2.56 2.14 -22.73
CA ILE A 148 2.59 2.29 -24.20
C ILE A 148 1.33 3.05 -24.66
N VAL A 149 0.16 2.61 -24.22
CA VAL A 149 -1.12 3.27 -24.57
C VAL A 149 -1.18 4.70 -24.00
N TRP A 150 -0.72 4.89 -22.76
CA TRP A 150 -0.68 6.19 -22.09
C TRP A 150 0.28 7.16 -22.77
N ARG A 151 1.42 6.69 -23.28
CA ARG A 151 2.32 7.52 -24.07
C ARG A 151 1.58 8.04 -25.30
N GLU A 152 0.92 7.17 -26.04
CA GLU A 152 0.22 7.53 -27.28
C GLU A 152 -1.00 8.44 -27.05
N HIS A 153 -1.78 8.23 -25.98
CA HIS A 153 -3.10 8.85 -25.79
C HIS A 153 -3.23 9.72 -24.54
N GLY A 154 -2.18 9.82 -23.73
CA GLY A 154 -2.18 10.56 -22.46
C GLY A 154 -2.01 12.07 -22.64
N PRO A 155 -2.05 12.84 -21.53
CA PRO A 155 -2.05 14.31 -21.51
C PRO A 155 -0.72 14.97 -21.97
N GLY A 156 0.14 14.23 -22.66
CA GLY A 156 1.37 14.71 -23.30
C GLY A 156 1.54 14.24 -24.75
N GLY A 157 0.49 13.71 -25.38
CA GLY A 157 0.40 13.54 -26.84
C GLY A 157 1.53 12.75 -27.51
N GLY A 158 2.05 11.70 -26.88
CA GLY A 158 3.16 10.90 -27.43
C GLY A 158 4.54 11.24 -26.91
N GLU A 159 4.73 12.40 -26.26
CA GLU A 159 6.06 12.97 -26.01
C GLU A 159 6.64 12.65 -24.63
N THR A 160 5.92 11.92 -23.78
CA THR A 160 6.35 11.70 -22.38
C THR A 160 6.37 10.22 -22.01
N ASP A 161 7.53 9.75 -21.58
CA ASP A 161 7.68 8.47 -20.87
C ASP A 161 7.43 8.61 -19.36
N LYS A 162 6.72 9.68 -18.94
CA LYS A 162 6.42 9.89 -17.52
C LYS A 162 5.52 8.77 -17.02
N GLN A 163 5.98 8.11 -15.96
CA GLN A 163 5.18 7.17 -15.20
C GLN A 163 4.01 7.89 -14.51
N HIS A 164 3.01 7.12 -14.09
CA HIS A 164 1.94 7.62 -13.24
C HIS A 164 2.52 8.39 -12.03
N ARG A 165 1.84 9.44 -11.55
CA ARG A 165 2.33 10.35 -10.49
C ARG A 165 2.75 9.69 -9.18
N THR A 166 2.28 8.45 -8.94
CA THR A 166 2.61 7.64 -7.76
C THR A 166 3.71 6.63 -8.03
N GLU A 167 4.31 6.62 -9.22
CA GLU A 167 5.41 5.73 -9.63
C GLU A 167 5.09 4.24 -9.39
N GLY A 168 3.83 3.83 -9.60
CA GLY A 168 3.39 2.45 -9.40
C GLY A 168 3.23 2.03 -7.94
N LYS A 169 3.29 2.96 -6.98
CA LYS A 169 3.19 2.70 -5.52
C LYS A 169 1.75 2.66 -4.99
N CYS A 170 0.75 2.60 -5.88
CA CYS A 170 -0.67 2.57 -5.49
C CYS A 170 -1.02 1.28 -4.72
N GLY A 171 -1.99 1.36 -3.81
CA GLY A 171 -2.44 0.20 -3.02
C GLY A 171 -3.09 -0.87 -3.91
N GLU A 172 -3.76 -0.48 -4.98
CA GLU A 172 -4.34 -1.36 -6.00
C GLU A 172 -3.28 -2.23 -6.66
N LEU A 173 -2.11 -1.67 -6.95
CA LEU A 173 -1.00 -2.39 -7.58
C LEU A 173 -0.35 -3.34 -6.58
N MET A 174 -0.19 -2.92 -5.32
CA MET A 174 0.28 -3.82 -4.25
C MET A 174 -0.68 -4.99 -4.03
N ALA A 175 -1.99 -4.75 -3.99
CA ALA A 175 -3.00 -5.79 -3.88
C ALA A 175 -2.99 -6.74 -5.08
N ALA A 176 -2.82 -6.21 -6.30
CA ALA A 176 -2.71 -7.03 -7.50
C ALA A 176 -1.44 -7.90 -7.49
N HIS A 177 -0.30 -7.38 -7.03
CA HIS A 177 0.91 -8.18 -6.87
C HIS A 177 0.70 -9.35 -5.92
N LEU A 178 0.05 -9.10 -4.77
CA LEU A 178 -0.27 -10.14 -3.79
C LEU A 178 -1.25 -11.19 -4.33
N TYR A 179 -2.17 -10.80 -5.21
CA TYR A 179 -3.07 -11.75 -5.87
C TYR A 179 -2.29 -12.69 -6.80
N TYR A 180 -1.46 -12.12 -7.68
CA TYR A 180 -0.70 -12.93 -8.64
C TYR A 180 0.47 -13.70 -8.01
N SER A 181 0.96 -13.31 -6.82
CA SER A 181 1.96 -14.07 -6.10
C SER A 181 1.43 -15.37 -5.46
N GLN A 182 0.10 -15.56 -5.45
CA GLN A 182 -0.55 -16.78 -4.94
C GLN A 182 -0.84 -17.80 -6.05
N ASP A 183 0.02 -17.86 -7.07
CA ASP A 183 -0.14 -18.72 -8.26
C ASP A 183 -1.46 -18.51 -9.00
N ALA A 184 -2.04 -17.32 -8.91
CA ALA A 184 -3.30 -17.02 -9.57
C ALA A 184 -3.10 -16.93 -11.10
N THR A 185 -3.69 -17.89 -11.82
CA THR A 185 -3.66 -17.95 -13.29
C THR A 185 -4.84 -17.25 -13.95
N VAL A 186 -5.89 -16.95 -13.18
CA VAL A 186 -7.11 -16.30 -13.67
C VAL A 186 -6.96 -14.79 -13.55
N ALA A 187 -7.19 -14.06 -14.64
CA ALA A 187 -7.14 -12.60 -14.62
C ALA A 187 -8.21 -12.00 -13.69
N LEU A 188 -7.87 -10.91 -12.98
CA LEU A 188 -8.81 -10.23 -12.07
C LEU A 188 -10.13 -9.83 -12.74
N ALA A 189 -10.10 -9.47 -14.03
CA ALA A 189 -11.30 -9.15 -14.82
C ALA A 189 -12.28 -10.32 -14.93
N GLN A 190 -11.78 -11.57 -14.96
CA GLN A 190 -12.60 -12.79 -15.04
C GLN A 190 -13.13 -13.23 -13.68
N ARG A 191 -12.55 -12.74 -12.58
CA ARG A 191 -12.97 -13.05 -11.21
C ARG A 191 -14.14 -12.20 -10.71
N ASN A 192 -14.61 -11.24 -11.50
CA ASN A 192 -15.53 -10.20 -11.05
C ASN A 192 -15.04 -9.52 -9.76
N ALA A 193 -13.72 -9.26 -9.70
CA ALA A 193 -13.09 -8.69 -8.53
C ALA A 193 -13.61 -7.26 -8.27
N ARG A 194 -13.79 -6.93 -7.00
CA ARG A 194 -14.18 -5.59 -6.53
C ARG A 194 -13.01 -4.93 -5.83
N VAL A 195 -12.88 -3.63 -6.02
CA VAL A 195 -11.79 -2.81 -5.47
C VAL A 195 -12.38 -1.62 -4.73
N ALA A 196 -11.81 -1.29 -3.57
CA ALA A 196 -12.13 -0.08 -2.83
C ALA A 196 -10.85 0.50 -2.20
N THR A 197 -10.60 1.79 -2.38
CA THR A 197 -9.38 2.45 -1.88
C THR A 197 -9.72 3.66 -1.02
N VAL A 198 -9.27 3.67 0.23
CA VAL A 198 -9.35 4.84 1.09
C VAL A 198 -8.04 5.59 1.09
N VAL A 199 -8.09 6.92 1.07
CA VAL A 199 -6.94 7.81 0.95
C VAL A 199 -6.96 8.84 2.06
N GLU A 200 -5.83 9.07 2.72
CA GLU A 200 -5.67 10.17 3.65
C GLU A 200 -5.50 11.49 2.89
N LYS A 201 -6.43 12.43 3.10
CA LYS A 201 -6.42 13.78 2.54
C LYS A 201 -6.47 14.79 3.69
N GLY A 202 -5.29 15.25 4.13
CA GLY A 202 -5.18 16.15 5.27
C GLY A 202 -5.43 15.41 6.58
N ARG A 203 -6.49 15.79 7.31
CA ARG A 203 -6.90 15.13 8.57
C ARG A 203 -8.05 14.13 8.38
N GLU A 204 -8.50 13.95 7.15
CA GLU A 204 -9.63 13.08 6.82
C GLU A 204 -9.16 11.89 5.99
N VAL A 205 -9.77 10.73 6.22
CA VAL A 205 -9.67 9.60 5.30
C VAL A 205 -10.89 9.66 4.38
N LYS A 206 -10.72 9.50 3.08
CA LYS A 206 -11.80 9.58 2.07
C LYS A 206 -11.83 8.34 1.19
N ASN A 207 -13.01 7.97 0.72
CA ASN A 207 -13.15 6.93 -0.30
C ASN A 207 -12.73 7.54 -1.63
N GLU A 208 -11.89 6.85 -2.37
CA GLU A 208 -11.40 7.27 -3.68
C GLU A 208 -11.51 6.10 -4.64
N ASP A 209 -12.07 6.34 -5.82
CA ASP A 209 -12.03 5.36 -6.90
C ASP A 209 -10.59 5.20 -7.41
N PRO A 210 -10.22 4.02 -7.94
CA PRO A 210 -8.90 3.80 -8.54
C PRO A 210 -8.58 4.86 -9.59
N CYS A 211 -7.30 5.23 -9.67
CA CYS A 211 -6.84 6.18 -10.67
C CYS A 211 -7.08 5.67 -12.11
N GLY A 212 -7.86 6.42 -12.87
CA GLY A 212 -8.23 6.17 -14.26
C GLY A 212 -9.34 7.16 -14.66
N ASP A 213 -9.59 7.40 -15.95
CA ASP A 213 -10.72 8.25 -16.36
C ASP A 213 -12.03 7.42 -16.29
N PRO A 214 -12.93 7.68 -15.34
CA PRO A 214 -14.19 6.93 -15.24
C PRO A 214 -15.07 7.09 -16.49
N ASN A 215 -14.88 8.15 -17.30
CA ASN A 215 -15.58 8.36 -18.57
C ASN A 215 -14.99 7.57 -19.75
N GLN A 216 -13.80 6.96 -19.59
CA GLN A 216 -13.19 6.07 -20.60
C GLN A 216 -13.25 4.60 -20.21
N VAL A 217 -13.29 4.27 -18.92
CA VAL A 217 -13.47 2.88 -18.46
C VAL A 217 -14.86 2.33 -18.84
N SER A 218 -15.90 3.19 -18.89
CA SER A 218 -17.25 2.79 -19.32
C SER A 218 -17.38 2.54 -20.83
N LYS A 219 -16.57 3.18 -21.67
CA LYS A 219 -16.60 3.01 -23.14
C LYS A 219 -15.89 1.73 -23.60
N ASN A 220 -14.98 1.20 -22.80
CA ASN A 220 -14.24 -0.03 -23.10
C ASN A 220 -14.81 -1.28 -22.41
N ARG A 221 -15.90 -1.17 -21.65
CA ARG A 221 -16.74 -2.33 -21.35
C ARG A 221 -17.46 -2.73 -22.63
N ARG A 222 -16.87 -3.66 -23.40
CA ARG A 222 -17.73 -4.52 -24.22
C ARG A 222 -18.66 -5.24 -23.25
N PRO A 223 -19.99 -5.16 -23.44
CA PRO A 223 -20.89 -6.01 -22.67
C PRO A 223 -20.49 -7.47 -22.88
N PRO A 224 -20.63 -8.33 -21.85
CA PRO A 224 -20.40 -9.75 -22.03
C PRO A 224 -21.32 -10.29 -23.13
N PRO A 225 -20.89 -11.34 -23.88
CA PRO A 225 -21.74 -11.98 -24.88
C PRO A 225 -23.02 -12.55 -24.27
#